data_AF-A0A2P4XR17-F1
#
_entry.id   AF-A0A2P4XR17-F1
#
_cell.length_a   1.000
_cell.length_b   1.000
_cell.length_c   1.000
_cell.angle_alpha   90.00
_cell.angle_beta   90.00
_cell.angle_gamma   90.00
#
_symmetry.space_group_name_H-M   'P 1'
#
loop_
_entity.id
_entity.type
_entity.pdbx_description
1 polymer ?
#
loop_
_entity_poly.entity_id
_entity_poly.type
_entity_poly.pdbx_seq_one_letter_code
_entity_poly.pdbx_strand_id
1 'polypeptide(L)'
;HYATLTEDSLGGGSVELDTASEPGHVNASSIPVFVNAGVNILAPDGLDGTIMAALVWSWAENEPDVSSATAVQISATDGRWYGVTESSSISHVACVSSSNRTTWQVVTQGSSCPDGYATGAPRLAVENTALVAVLQAEASDATAQLDVNLTNFPSISAADQAAYDAGDTSSSQSRIGADPTVGSGSTVSGASTTMWSMAVVTIVMVLWMS
;
A
#
# COMPACT_ATOMS: atom_id res chain seq x y z
N HIS A 1 18.81 37.38 22.17
CA HIS A 1 17.55 37.10 22.88
C HIS A 1 17.30 35.61 22.80
N TYR A 2 17.49 34.88 23.90
CA TYR A 2 17.12 33.47 23.98
C TYR A 2 15.74 33.41 24.64
N ALA A 3 14.76 32.81 23.96
CA ALA A 3 13.47 32.53 24.55
C ALA A 3 13.58 31.23 25.34
N THR A 4 13.66 31.34 26.67
CA THR A 4 13.37 30.23 27.58
C THR A 4 11.88 29.99 27.55
N LEU A 5 11.45 28.88 26.94
CA LEU A 5 10.09 28.38 27.08
C LEU A 5 9.97 27.76 28.47
N THR A 6 9.19 28.36 29.35
CA THR A 6 8.85 27.81 30.68
C THR A 6 7.70 26.83 30.53
N GLU A 7 7.71 25.73 31.27
CA GLU A 7 6.67 24.68 31.21
C GLU A 7 5.24 25.24 31.44
N ASP A 8 5.10 26.38 32.13
CA ASP A 8 3.82 27.09 32.27
C ASP A 8 3.24 27.61 30.94
N SER A 9 4.06 27.86 29.91
CA SER A 9 3.56 28.22 28.57
C SER A 9 3.19 27.01 27.71
N LEU A 10 3.44 25.80 28.21
CA LEU A 10 2.99 24.53 27.64
C LEU A 10 1.73 24.02 28.36
N GLY A 11 0.99 24.91 29.04
CA GLY A 11 -0.34 24.64 29.58
C GLY A 11 -1.32 24.29 28.46
N GLY A 12 -1.19 23.07 27.93
CA GLY A 12 -2.11 22.45 27.00
C GLY A 12 -3.44 22.27 27.71
N GLY A 13 -4.34 23.22 27.50
CA GLY A 13 -5.75 22.88 27.53
C GLY A 13 -5.93 21.69 26.60
N SER A 14 -6.68 20.68 27.06
CA SER A 14 -7.08 19.51 26.28
C SER A 14 -7.98 19.96 25.14
N VAL A 15 -7.40 20.66 24.16
CA VAL A 15 -7.97 20.74 22.83
C VAL A 15 -7.60 19.38 22.25
N GLU A 16 -8.57 18.48 22.27
CA GLU A 16 -8.51 17.22 21.56
C GLU A 16 -8.45 17.58 20.07
N LEU A 17 -7.25 17.91 19.60
CA LEU A 17 -6.95 18.21 18.20
C LEU A 17 -6.91 16.89 17.43
N ASP A 18 -7.87 15.98 17.63
CA ASP A 18 -7.96 14.74 16.86
C ASP A 18 -9.18 14.79 15.95
N THR A 19 -9.15 15.77 15.05
CA THR A 19 -10.18 15.95 14.03
C THR A 19 -9.63 15.57 12.66
N ALA A 20 -10.51 15.24 11.72
CA ALA A 20 -10.10 14.90 10.35
C ALA A 20 -9.36 16.04 9.62
N SER A 21 -9.52 17.29 10.05
CA SER A 21 -8.85 18.47 9.47
C SER A 21 -7.63 18.94 10.26
N GLU A 22 -7.59 18.65 11.56
CA GLU A 22 -6.49 18.98 12.47
C GLU A 22 -6.27 17.75 13.35
N PRO A 23 -5.49 16.75 12.87
CA PRO A 23 -5.20 15.53 13.61
C PRO A 23 -3.97 15.68 14.52
N GLY A 24 -4.07 15.12 15.72
CA GLY A 24 -3.05 15.19 16.77
C GLY A 24 -2.23 13.91 16.85
N HIS A 25 -2.72 12.86 16.18
CA HIS A 25 -2.08 11.56 16.09
C HIS A 25 -1.99 11.11 14.63
N VAL A 26 -0.90 10.43 14.32
CA VAL A 26 -0.72 9.75 13.03
C VAL A 26 -1.56 8.47 13.08
N ASN A 27 -2.50 8.34 12.15
CA ASN A 27 -3.29 7.15 11.89
C ASN A 27 -3.59 7.07 10.37
N ALA A 28 -4.18 5.97 9.91
CA ALA A 28 -4.46 5.75 8.49
C ALA A 28 -5.28 6.89 7.85
N SER A 29 -6.27 7.42 8.58
CA SER A 29 -7.13 8.51 8.10
C SER A 29 -6.48 9.90 8.13
N SER A 30 -5.49 10.14 8.99
CA SER A 30 -4.84 11.44 9.15
C SER A 30 -3.60 11.63 8.27
N ILE A 31 -3.02 10.55 7.72
CA ILE A 31 -1.86 10.60 6.83
C ILE A 31 -2.00 11.63 5.69
N PRO A 32 -3.13 11.71 4.95
CA PRO A 32 -3.26 12.69 3.86
C PRO A 32 -3.10 14.14 4.31
N VAL A 33 -3.52 14.46 5.54
CA VAL A 33 -3.41 15.81 6.12
C VAL A 33 -1.95 16.14 6.44
N PHE A 34 -1.22 15.21 7.07
CA PHE A 34 0.20 15.38 7.39
C PHE A 34 1.08 15.48 6.14
N VAL A 35 0.80 14.68 5.12
CA VAL A 35 1.51 14.74 3.83
C VAL A 35 1.28 16.09 3.14
N ASN A 36 0.04 16.59 3.13
CA ASN A 36 -0.26 17.93 2.58
C ASN A 36 0.40 19.06 3.39
N ALA A 37 0.56 18.88 4.70
CA ALA A 37 1.29 19.81 5.57
C ALA A 37 2.82 19.72 5.42
N GLY A 38 3.34 18.81 4.59
CA GLY A 38 4.78 18.64 4.36
C GLY A 38 5.52 17.95 5.50
N VAL A 39 4.80 17.25 6.39
CA VAL A 39 5.41 16.49 7.48
C VAL A 39 6.03 15.21 6.92
N ASN A 40 7.35 15.10 7.01
CA ASN A 40 8.04 13.82 6.81
C ASN A 40 7.97 13.01 8.10
N ILE A 41 7.29 11.86 8.06
CA ILE A 41 7.21 10.96 9.20
C ILE A 41 8.56 10.24 9.34
N LEU A 42 9.39 10.70 10.29
CA LEU A 42 10.75 10.19 10.53
C LEU A 42 10.85 9.26 11.76
N ALA A 43 9.75 9.07 12.48
CA ALA A 43 9.70 8.37 13.76
C ALA A 43 8.91 7.06 13.59
N PRO A 44 9.58 5.91 13.37
CA PRO A 44 8.92 4.62 13.12
C PRO A 44 8.28 4.02 14.37
N ASP A 45 8.55 4.55 15.56
CA ASP A 45 7.99 4.13 16.84
C ASP A 45 6.47 4.37 16.96
N GLY A 46 5.91 5.25 16.11
CA GLY A 46 4.46 5.47 15.98
C GLY A 46 3.81 4.82 14.76
N LEU A 47 4.57 4.07 13.94
CA LEU A 47 4.05 3.42 12.74
C LEU A 47 3.64 1.98 13.07
N ASP A 48 2.34 1.73 13.23
CA ASP A 48 1.81 0.37 13.25
C ASP A 48 1.62 -0.18 11.82
N GLY A 49 1.31 -1.48 11.70
CA GLY A 49 1.10 -2.12 10.40
C GLY A 49 -0.03 -1.50 9.57
N THR A 50 -1.05 -0.95 10.23
CA THR A 50 -2.18 -0.26 9.58
C THR A 50 -1.76 1.08 9.00
N ILE A 51 -0.94 1.84 9.72
CA ILE A 51 -0.40 3.13 9.30
C ILE A 51 0.59 2.92 8.15
N MET A 52 1.46 1.91 8.25
CA MET A 52 2.36 1.55 7.15
C MET A 52 1.59 1.10 5.89
N ALA A 53 0.53 0.33 6.05
CA ALA A 53 -0.34 -0.03 4.93
C ALA A 53 -0.99 1.21 4.28
N ALA A 54 -1.42 2.19 5.07
CA ALA A 54 -2.00 3.43 4.58
C ALA A 54 -1.01 4.37 3.85
N LEU A 55 0.30 4.21 4.08
CA LEU A 55 1.34 4.93 3.33
C LEU A 55 1.58 4.34 1.94
N VAL A 56 1.18 3.08 1.72
CA VAL A 56 1.19 2.47 0.38
C VAL A 56 -0.04 2.96 -0.37
N TRP A 57 0.16 3.56 -1.53
CA TRP A 57 -0.90 4.11 -2.37
C TRP A 57 -1.09 3.33 -3.68
N SER A 58 -0.27 2.30 -3.93
CA SER A 58 -0.26 1.52 -5.17
C SER A 58 -0.86 0.12 -4.97
N TRP A 59 -0.04 -0.92 -5.01
CA TRP A 59 -0.45 -2.31 -4.94
C TRP A 59 -1.24 -2.64 -3.67
N ALA A 60 -2.21 -3.53 -3.83
CA ALA A 60 -2.86 -4.19 -2.70
C ALA A 60 -1.89 -5.15 -2.00
N GLU A 61 -2.31 -5.67 -0.85
CA GLU A 61 -1.55 -6.68 -0.12
C GLU A 61 -1.36 -7.93 -1.00
N ASN A 62 -0.13 -8.46 -1.03
CA ASN A 62 0.28 -9.61 -1.83
C ASN A 62 0.24 -9.43 -3.36
N GLU A 63 0.16 -8.18 -3.85
CA GLU A 63 0.23 -7.84 -5.27
C GLU A 63 1.57 -7.18 -5.65
N PRO A 64 2.00 -7.23 -6.93
CA PRO A 64 1.37 -7.94 -8.05
C PRO A 64 1.59 -9.46 -8.02
N ASP A 65 0.56 -10.25 -8.32
CA ASP A 65 0.75 -11.65 -8.74
C ASP A 65 1.31 -11.71 -10.16
N VAL A 66 2.61 -11.47 -10.31
CA VAL A 66 3.31 -11.52 -11.60
C VAL A 66 3.38 -12.92 -12.23
N SER A 67 2.93 -13.97 -11.53
CA SER A 67 2.91 -15.32 -12.08
C SER A 67 1.73 -15.56 -13.02
N SER A 68 0.63 -14.83 -12.82
CA SER A 68 -0.62 -15.02 -13.55
C SER A 68 -1.16 -13.72 -14.17
N ALA A 69 -0.81 -12.55 -13.62
CA ALA A 69 -1.32 -11.28 -14.09
C ALA A 69 -0.81 -10.93 -15.49
N THR A 70 -1.73 -10.56 -16.37
CA THR A 70 -1.44 -10.08 -17.74
C THR A 70 -1.74 -8.58 -17.88
N ALA A 71 -2.50 -8.01 -16.96
CA ALA A 71 -2.80 -6.58 -16.89
C ALA A 71 -2.90 -6.11 -15.44
N VAL A 72 -2.98 -4.79 -15.28
CA VAL A 72 -3.08 -4.13 -13.98
C VAL A 72 -4.32 -3.28 -13.97
N GLN A 73 -5.08 -3.35 -12.89
CA GLN A 73 -6.22 -2.47 -12.65
C GLN A 73 -6.07 -1.70 -11.36
N ILE A 74 -6.74 -0.55 -11.27
CA ILE A 74 -7.04 0.14 -10.01
C ILE A 74 -8.52 -0.05 -9.67
N SER A 75 -8.81 -0.26 -8.39
CA SER A 75 -10.16 -0.43 -7.84
C SER A 75 -10.71 0.89 -7.29
N ALA A 76 -11.95 1.25 -7.63
CA ALA A 76 -12.66 2.38 -7.03
C ALA A 76 -12.96 2.17 -5.53
N THR A 77 -13.05 0.91 -5.09
CA THR A 77 -13.50 0.55 -3.74
C THR A 77 -12.45 0.88 -2.67
N ASP A 78 -11.18 0.59 -2.95
CA ASP A 78 -10.07 0.75 -2.00
C ASP A 78 -8.91 1.59 -2.54
N GLY A 79 -8.95 1.96 -3.82
CA GLY A 79 -7.91 2.73 -4.49
C GLY A 79 -6.60 1.98 -4.72
N ARG A 80 -6.61 0.64 -4.58
CA ARG A 80 -5.43 -0.22 -4.73
C ARG A 80 -5.30 -0.80 -6.12
N TRP A 81 -4.07 -1.17 -6.45
CA TRP A 81 -3.74 -1.81 -7.71
C TRP A 81 -3.73 -3.33 -7.56
N TYR A 82 -4.25 -4.01 -8.56
CA TYR A 82 -4.37 -5.47 -8.62
C TYR A 82 -3.85 -6.00 -9.94
N GLY A 83 -3.12 -7.10 -9.89
CA GLY A 83 -2.85 -7.90 -11.08
C GLY A 83 -4.12 -8.63 -11.52
N VAL A 84 -4.40 -8.64 -12.82
CA VAL A 84 -5.53 -9.40 -13.37
C VAL A 84 -5.08 -10.27 -14.53
N THR A 85 -5.64 -11.48 -14.60
CA THR A 85 -5.33 -12.48 -15.64
C THR A 85 -5.95 -12.12 -16.99
N GLU A 86 -7.10 -11.44 -16.99
CA GLU A 86 -7.88 -11.11 -18.19
C GLU A 86 -8.18 -9.62 -18.24
N SER A 87 -7.49 -8.87 -19.10
CA SER A 87 -7.71 -7.41 -19.25
C SER A 87 -9.13 -7.06 -19.71
N SER A 88 -9.86 -7.99 -20.32
CA SER A 88 -11.25 -7.81 -20.72
C SER A 88 -12.23 -7.75 -19.55
N SER A 89 -11.81 -8.18 -18.35
CA SER A 89 -12.62 -8.10 -17.11
C SER A 89 -12.62 -6.71 -16.48
N ILE A 90 -11.71 -5.83 -16.92
CA ILE A 90 -11.59 -4.47 -16.42
C ILE A 90 -12.63 -3.58 -17.10
N SER A 91 -13.38 -2.76 -16.37
CA SER A 91 -14.49 -1.98 -16.93
C SER A 91 -14.06 -0.76 -17.75
N HIS A 92 -12.92 -0.17 -17.41
CA HIS A 92 -12.45 1.08 -17.99
C HIS A 92 -10.95 1.07 -18.31
N VAL A 93 -10.49 2.06 -19.06
CA VAL A 93 -9.07 2.40 -19.26
C VAL A 93 -8.78 3.73 -18.59
N ALA A 94 -7.69 3.83 -17.83
CA ALA A 94 -7.26 5.07 -17.20
C ALA A 94 -6.50 5.96 -18.19
N CYS A 95 -6.99 7.18 -18.38
CA CYS A 95 -6.44 8.18 -19.28
C CYS A 95 -5.92 9.39 -18.49
N VAL A 96 -4.61 9.65 -18.56
CA VAL A 96 -3.96 10.79 -17.90
C VAL A 96 -3.78 11.94 -18.88
N SER A 97 -4.04 13.17 -18.44
CA SER A 97 -3.77 14.35 -19.25
C SER A 97 -2.27 14.51 -19.49
N SER A 98 -1.92 14.80 -20.74
CA SER A 98 -0.53 15.04 -21.16
C SER A 98 0.04 16.35 -20.61
N SER A 99 -0.82 17.31 -20.23
CA SER A 99 -0.42 18.62 -19.72
C SER A 99 -0.50 18.74 -18.19
N ASN A 100 -1.32 17.90 -17.54
CA ASN A 100 -1.46 17.89 -16.09
C ASN A 100 -1.76 16.48 -15.57
N ARG A 101 -0.77 15.84 -14.94
CA ARG A 101 -0.91 14.46 -14.44
C ARG A 101 -1.84 14.26 -13.25
N THR A 102 -2.36 15.32 -12.64
CA THR A 102 -3.44 15.19 -11.64
C THR A 102 -4.83 15.24 -12.28
N THR A 103 -4.92 15.47 -13.59
CA THR A 103 -6.17 15.42 -14.34
C THR A 103 -6.30 14.07 -15.04
N TRP A 104 -7.29 13.31 -14.62
CA TRP A 104 -7.59 11.97 -15.12
C TRP A 104 -8.98 11.93 -15.76
N GLN A 105 -9.12 11.02 -16.71
CA GLN A 105 -10.39 10.59 -17.26
C GLN A 105 -10.38 9.07 -17.34
N VAL A 106 -11.56 8.47 -17.38
CA VAL A 106 -11.71 7.05 -17.67
C VAL A 106 -12.60 6.89 -18.89
N VAL A 107 -12.28 5.90 -19.72
CA VAL A 107 -13.10 5.54 -20.88
C VAL A 107 -13.47 4.07 -20.78
N THR A 108 -14.55 3.65 -21.42
CA THR A 108 -14.94 2.23 -21.44
C THR A 108 -13.82 1.36 -22.01
N GLN A 109 -13.65 0.16 -21.45
CA GLN A 109 -12.66 -0.80 -21.92
C GLN A 109 -12.72 -1.00 -23.45
N GLY A 110 -11.53 -1.02 -24.08
CA GLY A 110 -11.39 -1.11 -25.54
C GLY A 110 -11.54 0.21 -26.30
N SER A 111 -11.85 1.32 -25.61
CA SER A 111 -11.86 2.66 -26.21
C SER A 111 -10.49 3.33 -26.11
N SER A 112 -10.21 4.26 -27.04
CA SER A 112 -9.02 5.10 -26.99
C SER A 112 -9.22 6.30 -26.07
N CYS A 113 -8.13 6.76 -25.44
CA CYS A 113 -8.16 8.01 -24.69
C CYS A 113 -8.48 9.22 -25.60
N PRO A 114 -9.19 10.23 -25.07
CA PRO A 114 -9.52 11.44 -25.81
C PRO A 114 -8.29 12.32 -26.10
N ASP A 115 -8.43 13.27 -27.00
CA ASP A 115 -7.35 14.18 -27.38
C ASP A 115 -6.74 14.91 -26.17
N GLY A 116 -5.40 14.92 -26.12
CA GLY A 116 -4.65 15.48 -25.00
C GLY A 116 -4.48 14.52 -23.82
N TYR A 117 -5.07 13.32 -23.86
CA TYR A 117 -4.89 12.26 -22.87
C TYR A 117 -4.18 11.05 -23.46
N ALA A 118 -3.53 10.26 -22.61
CA ALA A 118 -2.92 8.99 -22.97
C ALA A 118 -3.20 7.96 -21.89
N THR A 119 -3.12 6.67 -22.24
CA THR A 119 -3.15 5.59 -21.25
C THR A 119 -2.02 5.78 -20.26
N GLY A 120 -2.27 5.55 -18.97
CA GLY A 120 -1.26 5.80 -17.96
C GLY A 120 -1.53 5.12 -16.63
N ALA A 121 -0.50 5.06 -15.79
CA ALA A 121 -0.57 4.68 -14.39
C ALA A 121 -0.15 5.85 -13.48
N PRO A 122 -0.73 6.00 -12.28
CA PRO A 122 -0.28 7.01 -11.31
C PRO A 122 1.19 6.82 -10.91
N ARG A 123 1.93 7.92 -10.76
CA ARG A 123 3.34 7.93 -10.36
C ARG A 123 3.56 8.41 -8.93
N LEU A 124 2.56 9.08 -8.37
CA LEU A 124 2.57 9.69 -7.05
C LEU A 124 1.22 9.41 -6.38
N ALA A 125 1.20 9.41 -5.04
CA ALA A 125 -0.02 9.24 -4.26
C ALA A 125 -1.14 10.20 -4.67
N VAL A 126 -0.81 11.47 -4.93
CA VAL A 126 -1.78 12.49 -5.36
C VAL A 126 -2.42 12.16 -6.71
N GLU A 127 -1.67 11.55 -7.62
CA GLU A 127 -2.21 11.10 -8.91
C GLU A 127 -3.15 9.90 -8.72
N ASN A 128 -2.82 9.00 -7.79
CA ASN A 128 -3.65 7.84 -7.46
C ASN A 128 -4.99 8.29 -6.88
N THR A 129 -4.96 9.18 -5.89
CA THR A 129 -6.17 9.76 -5.30
C THR A 129 -7.03 10.47 -6.34
N ALA A 130 -6.42 11.23 -7.26
CA ALA A 130 -7.16 11.89 -8.33
C ALA A 130 -7.85 10.90 -9.28
N LEU A 131 -7.18 9.81 -9.66
CA LEU A 131 -7.76 8.76 -10.49
C LEU A 131 -8.89 8.01 -9.77
N VAL A 132 -8.70 7.67 -8.49
CA VAL A 132 -9.73 6.99 -7.68
C VAL A 132 -10.99 7.85 -7.57
N ALA A 133 -10.84 9.17 -7.38
CA ALA A 133 -11.99 10.08 -7.36
C ALA A 133 -12.77 10.10 -8.68
N VAL A 134 -12.08 10.04 -9.83
CA VAL A 134 -12.71 9.94 -11.15
C VAL A 134 -13.45 8.61 -11.29
N LEU A 135 -12.83 7.49 -10.88
CA LEU A 135 -13.43 6.16 -10.91
C LEU A 135 -14.69 6.06 -10.04
N GLN A 136 -14.63 6.58 -8.83
CA GLN A 136 -15.76 6.57 -7.89
C GLN A 136 -16.94 7.43 -8.39
N ALA A 137 -16.68 8.43 -9.24
CA ALA A 137 -17.72 9.20 -9.89
C ALA A 137 -18.45 8.41 -11.01
N GLU A 138 -17.79 7.40 -11.59
CA GLU A 138 -18.43 6.48 -12.55
C GLU A 138 -19.26 5.40 -11.82
N ALA A 139 -18.63 4.66 -10.90
CA ALA A 139 -19.31 3.70 -10.02
C ALA A 139 -18.43 3.34 -8.80
N SER A 140 -19.06 2.93 -7.70
CA SER A 140 -18.36 2.56 -6.45
C SER A 140 -17.50 1.31 -6.56
N ASP A 141 -17.76 0.45 -7.54
CA ASP A 141 -17.08 -0.80 -7.85
C ASP A 141 -16.38 -0.76 -9.23
N ALA A 142 -16.27 0.42 -9.85
CA ALA A 142 -15.58 0.59 -11.11
C ALA A 142 -14.10 0.20 -11.02
N THR A 143 -13.57 -0.35 -12.10
CA THR A 143 -12.14 -0.62 -12.26
C THR A 143 -11.60 0.03 -13.53
N ALA A 144 -10.35 0.51 -13.49
CA ALA A 144 -9.67 1.02 -14.68
C ALA A 144 -8.33 0.35 -14.90
N GLN A 145 -8.04 0.03 -16.16
CA GLN A 145 -6.78 -0.55 -16.58
C GLN A 145 -5.70 0.52 -16.51
N LEU A 146 -4.59 0.16 -15.89
CA LEU A 146 -3.39 0.99 -15.80
C LEU A 146 -2.37 0.55 -16.86
N ASP A 147 -1.66 1.52 -17.43
CA ASP A 147 -0.50 1.26 -18.27
C ASP A 147 0.73 0.97 -17.39
N VAL A 148 0.86 -0.28 -16.95
CA VAL A 148 1.93 -0.77 -16.09
C VAL A 148 2.61 -1.95 -16.76
N ASN A 149 3.94 -1.87 -16.93
CA ASN A 149 4.72 -3.00 -17.40
C ASN A 149 5.08 -3.93 -16.23
N LEU A 150 4.36 -5.06 -16.15
CA LEU A 150 4.57 -6.08 -15.11
C LEU A 150 5.97 -6.72 -15.15
N THR A 151 6.69 -6.69 -16.28
CA THR A 151 8.05 -7.27 -16.36
C THR A 151 9.08 -6.49 -15.53
N ASN A 152 8.74 -5.29 -15.08
CA ASN A 152 9.60 -4.47 -14.24
C ASN A 152 9.50 -4.84 -12.75
N PHE A 153 8.55 -5.70 -12.37
CA PHE A 153 8.35 -6.11 -10.98
C PHE A 153 8.96 -7.50 -10.75
N PRO A 154 9.86 -7.64 -9.75
CA PRO A 154 10.40 -8.94 -9.41
C PRO A 154 9.30 -9.82 -8.82
N SER A 155 9.25 -11.10 -9.22
CA SER A 155 8.39 -12.07 -8.56
C SER A 155 8.94 -12.39 -7.17
N ILE A 156 8.13 -12.20 -6.12
CA ILE A 156 8.41 -12.79 -4.81
C ILE A 156 8.12 -14.28 -4.94
N SER A 157 9.10 -15.13 -4.69
CA SER A 157 8.88 -16.57 -4.74
C SER A 157 8.00 -17.00 -3.56
N ALA A 158 7.21 -18.06 -3.73
CA ALA A 158 6.42 -18.61 -2.62
C ALA A 158 7.28 -18.99 -1.40
N ALA A 159 8.56 -19.32 -1.62
CA ALA A 159 9.52 -19.58 -0.56
C ALA A 159 9.93 -18.30 0.18
N ASP A 160 10.16 -17.21 -0.54
CA ASP A 160 10.49 -15.91 0.07
C ASP A 160 9.29 -15.34 0.84
N GLN A 161 8.07 -15.50 0.32
CA GLN A 161 6.85 -15.13 1.04
C GLN A 161 6.68 -15.98 2.29
N ALA A 162 6.83 -17.31 2.21
CA ALA A 162 6.74 -18.18 3.37
C ALA A 162 7.83 -17.89 4.43
N ALA A 163 9.03 -17.50 4.01
CA ALA A 163 10.09 -17.07 4.92
C ALA A 163 9.72 -15.75 5.63
N TYR A 164 9.17 -14.78 4.89
CA TYR A 164 8.66 -13.54 5.47
C TYR A 164 7.54 -13.80 6.47
N ASP A 165 6.54 -14.60 6.10
CA ASP A 165 5.40 -14.96 6.95
C ASP A 165 5.83 -15.75 8.21
N ALA A 166 6.88 -16.56 8.10
CA ALA A 166 7.48 -17.27 9.22
C ALA A 166 8.32 -16.37 10.15
N GLY A 167 8.50 -15.08 9.80
CA GLY A 167 9.39 -14.16 10.50
C GLY A 167 10.88 -14.52 10.36
N ASP A 168 11.24 -15.31 9.34
CA ASP A 168 12.60 -15.73 9.08
C ASP A 168 13.36 -14.64 8.31
N THR A 169 14.05 -13.77 9.05
CA THR A 169 14.87 -12.70 8.48
C THR A 169 16.23 -13.18 7.95
N SER A 170 16.46 -14.48 7.79
CA SER A 170 17.77 -15.02 7.35
C SER A 170 18.21 -14.55 5.97
N SER A 171 17.28 -14.13 5.10
CA SER A 171 17.54 -13.56 3.78
C SER A 171 17.77 -12.04 3.80
N SER A 172 17.40 -11.37 4.89
CA SER A 172 17.56 -9.91 5.08
C SER A 172 18.99 -9.58 5.52
N GLN A 173 19.97 -9.78 4.64
CA GLN A 173 21.26 -9.12 4.82
C GLN A 173 21.08 -7.63 4.56
N SER A 174 20.71 -6.88 5.60
CA SER A 174 20.84 -5.42 5.62
C SER A 174 22.28 -5.07 5.27
N ARG A 175 22.51 -4.59 4.04
CA ARG A 175 23.76 -3.94 3.63
C ARG A 175 23.82 -2.56 4.28
N ILE A 176 23.95 -2.51 5.60
CA ILE A 176 24.34 -1.30 6.31
C ILE A 176 25.82 -1.49 6.66
N GLY A 177 26.69 -0.82 5.88
CA GLY A 177 28.12 -0.73 6.14
C GLY A 177 28.97 -1.82 5.49
N ALA A 178 29.11 -1.79 4.17
CA ALA A 178 30.22 -2.49 3.50
C ALA A 178 31.52 -1.69 3.71
N ASP A 179 32.18 -1.88 4.84
CA ASP A 179 33.63 -1.72 4.95
C ASP A 179 34.26 -3.12 4.78
N PRO A 180 35.12 -3.37 3.78
CA PRO A 180 35.59 -4.72 3.50
C PRO A 180 36.78 -5.07 4.41
N THR A 181 36.53 -5.37 5.68
CA THR A 181 37.52 -6.07 6.50
C THR A 181 36.89 -7.09 7.46
N VAL A 182 36.88 -8.34 7.00
CA VAL A 182 37.13 -9.58 7.76
C VAL A 182 36.59 -9.68 9.20
N GLY A 183 35.62 -10.58 9.42
CA GLY A 183 35.63 -11.43 10.62
C GLY A 183 34.29 -11.67 11.34
N SER A 184 33.88 -12.95 11.33
CA SER A 184 33.13 -13.69 12.35
C SER A 184 31.71 -13.27 12.72
N GLY A 185 30.79 -14.21 12.50
CA GLY A 185 29.39 -14.12 12.88
C GLY A 185 29.16 -14.02 14.39
N SER A 186 28.04 -13.40 14.73
CA SER A 186 27.40 -13.54 16.04
C SER A 186 25.90 -13.68 15.82
N THR A 187 25.40 -14.87 16.14
CA THR A 187 23.98 -15.17 16.31
C THR A 187 23.49 -14.43 17.54
N VAL A 188 22.51 -13.53 17.37
CA VAL A 188 21.75 -13.00 18.51
C VAL A 188 20.46 -13.79 18.60
N SER A 189 20.39 -14.64 19.62
CA SER A 189 19.18 -15.38 20.01
C SER A 189 18.20 -14.44 20.70
N GLY A 190 16.94 -14.47 20.28
CA GLY A 190 15.84 -13.75 20.92
C GLY A 190 14.53 -14.49 20.71
N ALA A 191 14.36 -15.64 21.37
CA ALA A 191 13.10 -16.36 21.40
C ALA A 191 12.09 -15.61 22.28
N SER A 192 10.85 -15.48 21.79
CA SER A 192 9.66 -15.22 22.62
C SER A 192 8.50 -16.01 22.03
N THR A 193 8.39 -17.27 22.44
CA THR A 193 7.27 -18.15 22.11
C THR A 193 6.07 -17.77 22.97
N THR A 194 4.95 -17.40 22.34
CA THR A 194 3.63 -17.50 22.97
C THR A 194 2.73 -18.37 22.08
N MET A 195 2.69 -19.66 22.39
CA MET A 195 1.78 -20.62 21.78
C MET A 195 0.34 -20.30 22.19
N TRP A 196 -0.54 -20.02 21.22
CA TRP A 196 -1.98 -20.21 21.38
C TRP A 196 -2.41 -21.37 20.49
N SER A 197 -2.82 -22.45 21.14
CA SER A 197 -3.28 -23.69 20.52
C SER A 197 -4.74 -23.51 20.08
N MET A 198 -5.03 -23.70 18.80
CA MET A 198 -6.40 -23.87 18.29
C MET A 198 -6.52 -25.27 17.71
N ALA A 199 -7.28 -26.11 18.41
CA ALA A 199 -7.58 -27.47 18.02
C ALA A 199 -8.49 -27.48 16.77
N VAL A 200 -8.06 -28.19 15.72
CA VAL A 200 -8.86 -28.45 14.52
C VAL A 200 -9.76 -29.64 14.77
N VAL A 201 -11.07 -29.41 14.85
CA VAL A 201 -12.09 -30.47 14.82
C VAL A 201 -12.32 -30.87 13.37
N THR A 202 -11.97 -32.10 13.03
CA THR A 202 -12.22 -32.74 11.73
C THR A 202 -13.66 -33.26 11.68
N ILE A 203 -14.46 -32.76 10.74
CA ILE A 203 -15.79 -33.29 10.42
C ILE A 203 -15.63 -34.35 9.33
N VAL A 204 -15.91 -35.61 9.67
CA VAL A 204 -16.03 -36.73 8.73
C VAL A 204 -17.46 -36.74 8.18
N MET A 205 -17.63 -36.44 6.89
CA MET A 205 -18.89 -36.73 6.18
C MET A 205 -18.94 -38.21 5.81
N VAL A 206 -19.90 -38.94 6.40
CA VAL A 206 -20.25 -40.29 5.95
C VAL A 206 -21.38 -40.19 4.93
N LEU A 207 -21.05 -40.58 3.71
CA LEU A 207 -21.93 -40.80 2.58
C LEU A 207 -22.88 -41.98 2.88
N TRP A 208 -24.20 -41.81 2.75
CA TRP A 208 -25.12 -42.94 2.53
C TRP A 208 -26.12 -42.59 1.44
N MET A 209 -26.10 -43.43 0.40
CA MET A 209 -27.12 -43.54 -0.64
C MET A 209 -28.25 -44.45 -0.14
N SER A 210 -29.49 -44.04 -0.39
CA SER A 210 -30.62 -44.92 -0.76
C SER A 210 -31.77 -44.06 -1.27
#